data_AF-A0A2V6ER67-F1
#
_entry.id   AF-A0A2V6ER67-F1
#
_cell.length_a   1.000
_cell.length_b   1.000
_cell.length_c   1.000
_cell.angle_alpha   90.00
_cell.angle_beta   90.00
_cell.angle_gamma   90.00
#
_symmetry.space_group_name_H-M   'P 1'
#
loop_
_entity.id
_entity.type
_entity.pdbx_description
1 polymer ?
#
loop_
_entity_poly.entity_id
_entity_poly.type
_entity_poly.pdbx_seq_one_letter_code
_entity_poly.pdbx_strand_id
1 'polypeptide(L)'
;MRSRSGVNGFSPVELRKLRALKTPAGVQRFLDSLPYHLADTSWSPRKVLQKKTAHCLEGAIFAAAALRVLGFPPLLWDLEAVNDTDHVLAIFKVRGCWGAVAKSNFSGCRYREPVYRTLRELAMSYFNIYFNLRGERTLRRYSQPVDLSRFDDRHWMTSERSIWFIPEYL
;
A
#
# COMPACT_ATOMS: atom_id res chain seq x y z
N MET A 1 -8.75 -5.99 -24.49
CA MET A 1 -9.85 -6.18 -23.51
C MET A 1 -9.21 -6.65 -22.20
N ARG A 2 -8.97 -5.76 -21.23
CA ARG A 2 -8.28 -6.17 -19.98
C ARG A 2 -9.24 -6.99 -19.12
N SER A 3 -8.85 -8.22 -18.80
CA SER A 3 -9.64 -9.17 -18.01
C SER A 3 -10.13 -8.55 -16.70
N ARG A 4 -11.44 -8.65 -16.45
CA ARG A 4 -12.09 -8.30 -15.17
C ARG A 4 -11.88 -9.37 -14.08
N SER A 5 -11.06 -10.40 -14.31
CA SER A 5 -10.96 -11.60 -13.45
C SER A 5 -10.26 -11.40 -12.10
N GLY A 6 -9.77 -10.19 -11.78
CA GLY A 6 -8.88 -9.96 -10.64
C GLY A 6 -9.52 -9.48 -9.34
N VAL A 7 -10.84 -9.37 -9.22
CA VAL A 7 -11.51 -8.81 -8.01
C VAL A 7 -12.64 -9.70 -7.48
N ASN A 8 -12.65 -10.97 -7.88
CA ASN A 8 -13.78 -11.90 -7.71
C ASN A 8 -14.10 -12.32 -6.25
N GLY A 9 -13.40 -11.81 -5.24
CA GLY A 9 -13.68 -12.13 -3.83
C GLY A 9 -14.55 -11.11 -3.09
N PHE A 10 -14.57 -9.85 -3.54
CA PHE A 10 -15.27 -8.77 -2.82
C PHE A 10 -16.78 -8.83 -3.04
N SER A 11 -17.55 -8.53 -1.99
CA SER A 11 -18.99 -8.33 -2.10
C SER A 11 -19.31 -7.08 -2.94
N PRO A 12 -20.53 -6.97 -3.51
CA PRO A 12 -20.94 -5.77 -4.25
C PRO A 12 -20.81 -4.47 -3.45
N VAL A 13 -21.01 -4.53 -2.12
CA VAL A 13 -20.89 -3.36 -1.23
C VAL A 13 -19.42 -2.97 -1.06
N GLU A 14 -18.52 -3.92 -0.85
CA GLU A 14 -17.08 -3.68 -0.77
C GLU A 14 -16.55 -3.11 -2.08
N LEU A 15 -16.93 -3.70 -3.22
CA LEU A 15 -16.55 -3.19 -4.54
C LEU A 15 -17.06 -1.76 -4.78
N ARG A 16 -18.29 -1.45 -4.36
CA ARG A 16 -18.83 -0.09 -4.47
C ARG A 16 -18.01 0.91 -3.66
N LYS A 17 -17.62 0.56 -2.42
CA LYS A 17 -16.76 1.40 -1.58
C LYS A 17 -15.40 1.65 -2.25
N LEU A 18 -14.74 0.61 -2.74
CA LEU A 18 -13.45 0.72 -3.41
C LEU A 18 -13.51 1.56 -4.69
N ARG A 19 -14.54 1.36 -5.53
CA ARG A 19 -14.76 2.18 -6.74
C ARG A 19 -15.04 3.65 -6.42
N ALA A 20 -15.73 3.92 -5.32
CA ALA A 20 -16.05 5.28 -4.89
C ALA A 20 -14.81 6.11 -4.48
N LEU A 21 -13.65 5.46 -4.30
CA LEU A 21 -12.37 6.14 -4.06
C LEU A 21 -11.87 6.89 -5.30
N LYS A 22 -12.28 6.49 -6.51
CA LYS A 22 -12.07 7.11 -7.83
C LYS A 22 -10.62 7.25 -8.32
N THR A 23 -9.68 7.65 -7.48
CA THR A 23 -8.29 7.97 -7.85
C THR A 23 -7.30 7.51 -6.78
N PRO A 24 -5.99 7.37 -7.10
CA PRO A 24 -4.96 7.10 -6.08
C PRO A 24 -4.99 8.08 -4.91
N ALA A 25 -5.18 9.38 -5.18
CA ALA A 25 -5.36 10.38 -4.13
C ALA A 25 -6.64 10.16 -3.28
N GLY A 26 -7.71 9.62 -3.86
CA GLY A 26 -8.90 9.23 -3.10
C GLY A 26 -8.69 8.00 -2.23
N VAL A 27 -7.86 7.04 -2.68
CA VAL A 27 -7.40 5.92 -1.83
C VAL A 27 -6.59 6.45 -0.66
N GLN A 28 -5.66 7.38 -0.91
CA GLN A 28 -4.91 8.03 0.16
C GLN A 28 -5.83 8.72 1.18
N ARG A 29 -6.78 9.55 0.73
CA ARG A 29 -7.72 10.23 1.65
C ARG A 29 -8.50 9.24 2.52
N PHE A 30 -8.88 8.09 1.98
CA PHE A 30 -9.49 7.04 2.77
C PHE A 30 -8.54 6.50 3.85
N LEU A 31 -7.30 6.15 3.50
CA LEU A 31 -6.30 5.68 4.47
C LEU A 31 -5.97 6.74 5.53
N ASP A 32 -5.89 8.01 5.15
CA ASP A 32 -5.65 9.12 6.08
C ASP A 32 -6.80 9.26 7.08
N SER A 33 -8.04 8.93 6.69
CA SER A 33 -9.20 8.96 7.58
C SER A 33 -9.24 7.79 8.58
N LEU A 34 -8.43 6.75 8.37
CA LEU A 34 -8.36 5.61 9.29
C LEU A 34 -7.40 5.92 10.45
N PRO A 35 -7.76 5.57 11.70
CA PRO A 35 -6.80 5.53 12.79
C PRO A 35 -5.59 4.64 12.44
N TYR A 36 -4.43 4.99 12.98
CA TYR A 36 -3.26 4.12 12.96
C TYR A 36 -3.33 3.23 14.21
N HIS A 37 -3.37 1.91 14.04
CA HIS A 37 -3.28 0.97 15.17
C HIS A 37 -1.86 0.41 15.33
N LEU A 38 -1.50 0.08 16.56
CA LEU A 38 -0.28 -0.67 16.88
C LEU A 38 -0.73 -2.07 17.26
N ALA A 39 -0.73 -2.97 16.28
CA ALA A 39 -1.14 -4.35 16.45
C ALA A 39 -0.21 -5.25 15.63
N ASP A 40 0.06 -6.45 16.15
CA ASP A 40 0.79 -7.49 15.44
C ASP A 40 -0.18 -8.26 14.55
N THR A 41 -0.62 -7.63 13.46
CA THR A 41 -1.60 -8.19 12.53
C THR A 41 -1.14 -8.08 11.08
N SER A 42 -1.74 -8.92 10.24
CA SER A 42 -1.59 -8.85 8.79
C SER A 42 -2.96 -9.10 8.17
N TRP A 43 -3.76 -8.04 8.13
CA TRP A 43 -5.14 -8.08 7.65
C TRP A 43 -5.26 -7.94 6.14
N SER A 44 -6.26 -8.64 5.60
CA SER A 44 -6.72 -8.43 4.23
C SER A 44 -7.37 -7.05 4.05
N PRO A 45 -7.43 -6.53 2.81
CA PRO A 45 -8.21 -5.33 2.48
C PRO A 45 -9.66 -5.39 2.96
N ARG A 46 -10.30 -6.56 2.91
CA ARG A 46 -11.64 -6.77 3.51
C ARG A 46 -11.65 -6.47 5.01
N LYS A 47 -10.70 -7.02 5.77
CA LYS A 47 -10.60 -6.77 7.21
C LYS A 47 -10.36 -5.29 7.49
N VAL A 48 -9.53 -4.58 6.70
CA VAL A 48 -9.36 -3.12 6.81
C VAL A 48 -10.69 -2.38 6.59
N LEU A 49 -11.49 -2.75 5.59
CA LEU A 49 -12.83 -2.17 5.37
C LEU A 49 -13.80 -2.40 6.53
N GLN A 50 -13.71 -3.56 7.19
CA GLN A 50 -14.56 -3.94 8.31
C GLN A 50 -14.13 -3.24 9.61
N LYS A 51 -12.83 -3.27 9.91
CA LYS A 51 -12.24 -2.76 11.16
C LYS A 51 -12.01 -1.26 11.15
N LYS A 52 -11.93 -0.64 9.97
CA LYS A 52 -11.73 0.80 9.77
C LYS A 52 -10.50 1.36 10.50
N THR A 53 -9.42 0.58 10.53
CA THR A 53 -8.10 0.96 11.06
C THR A 53 -7.04 0.15 10.32
N ALA A 54 -5.82 0.66 10.25
CA ALA A 54 -4.68 -0.02 9.61
C ALA A 54 -3.33 0.59 10.04
N HIS A 55 -2.28 -0.22 10.11
CA HIS A 55 -0.89 0.22 10.15
C HIS A 55 -0.30 0.27 8.72
N CYS A 56 1.00 0.55 8.58
CA CYS A 56 1.66 0.73 7.28
C CYS A 56 1.44 -0.44 6.31
N LEU A 57 1.81 -1.66 6.71
CA LEU A 57 1.66 -2.88 5.91
C LEU A 57 0.20 -3.10 5.44
N GLU A 58 -0.75 -3.13 6.37
CA GLU A 58 -2.18 -3.36 6.04
C GLU A 58 -2.74 -2.24 5.16
N GLY A 59 -2.32 -0.99 5.39
CA GLY A 59 -2.67 0.15 4.57
C GLY A 59 -2.13 0.03 3.14
N ALA A 60 -0.89 -0.44 2.98
CA ALA A 60 -0.29 -0.68 1.67
C ALA A 60 -0.99 -1.80 0.92
N ILE A 61 -1.27 -2.93 1.57
CA ILE A 61 -2.02 -4.05 0.98
C ILE A 61 -3.42 -3.59 0.57
N PHE A 62 -4.13 -2.84 1.43
CA PHE A 62 -5.41 -2.24 1.09
C PHE A 62 -5.30 -1.31 -0.13
N ALA A 63 -4.30 -0.44 -0.16
CA ALA A 63 -4.10 0.48 -1.27
C ALA A 63 -3.83 -0.25 -2.59
N ALA A 64 -3.02 -1.31 -2.58
CA ALA A 64 -2.76 -2.13 -3.76
C ALA A 64 -4.07 -2.77 -4.29
N ALA A 65 -4.94 -3.27 -3.41
CA ALA A 65 -6.25 -3.80 -3.80
C ALA A 65 -7.18 -2.72 -4.36
N ALA A 66 -7.22 -1.54 -3.73
CA ALA A 66 -8.02 -0.41 -4.21
C ALA A 66 -7.52 0.08 -5.58
N LEU A 67 -6.21 0.22 -5.76
CA LEU A 67 -5.57 0.56 -7.03
C LEU A 67 -5.90 -0.46 -8.11
N ARG A 68 -5.94 -1.76 -7.78
CA ARG A 68 -6.41 -2.82 -8.68
C ARG A 68 -7.84 -2.62 -9.14
N VAL A 69 -8.75 -2.30 -8.22
CA VAL A 69 -10.15 -1.97 -8.56
C VAL A 69 -10.24 -0.76 -9.48
N LEU A 70 -9.31 0.19 -9.35
CA LEU A 70 -9.20 1.38 -10.20
C LEU A 70 -8.45 1.13 -11.53
N GLY A 71 -7.98 -0.10 -11.79
CA GLY A 71 -7.35 -0.49 -13.06
C GLY A 71 -5.83 -0.42 -13.09
N PHE A 72 -5.17 -0.17 -11.96
CA PHE A 72 -3.72 -0.21 -11.81
C PHE A 72 -3.25 -1.64 -11.42
N PRO A 73 -2.00 -2.02 -11.68
CA PRO A 73 -1.44 -3.25 -11.10
C PRO A 73 -1.34 -3.13 -9.56
N PRO A 74 -1.61 -4.19 -8.77
CA PRO A 74 -1.54 -4.17 -7.31
C PRO A 74 -0.09 -4.33 -6.83
N LEU A 75 0.71 -3.27 -6.96
CA LEU A 75 2.14 -3.31 -6.62
C LEU A 75 2.38 -2.85 -5.18
N LEU A 76 3.11 -3.67 -4.42
CA LEU A 76 3.77 -3.25 -3.18
C LEU A 76 5.22 -2.86 -3.45
N TRP A 77 5.73 -1.99 -2.61
CA TRP A 77 7.10 -1.53 -2.63
C TRP A 77 7.57 -1.25 -1.22
N ASP A 78 8.75 -1.74 -0.87
CA ASP A 78 9.27 -1.66 0.48
C ASP A 78 10.43 -0.66 0.57
N LEU A 79 10.40 0.15 1.63
CA LEU A 79 11.46 1.07 2.01
C LEU A 79 12.10 0.53 3.30
N GLU A 80 13.35 0.11 3.19
CA GLU A 80 14.00 -0.61 4.27
C GLU A 80 14.98 0.29 5.02
N ALA A 81 14.84 0.29 6.34
CA ALA A 81 15.52 1.17 7.25
C ALA A 81 16.39 0.38 8.23
N VAL A 82 17.38 1.06 8.81
CA VAL A 82 18.21 0.50 9.89
C VAL A 82 17.95 1.27 11.18
N ASN A 83 17.87 0.57 12.31
CA ASN A 83 17.53 1.15 13.61
C ASN A 83 16.18 1.90 13.60
N ASP A 84 15.24 1.40 12.79
CA ASP A 84 13.90 1.94 12.57
C ASP A 84 13.00 0.82 12.02
N THR A 85 11.71 1.10 11.87
CA THR A 85 10.79 0.21 11.16
C THR A 85 10.82 0.44 9.65
N ASP A 86 10.78 -0.64 8.89
CA ASP A 86 10.54 -0.60 7.44
C ASP A 86 9.15 -0.04 7.12
N HIS A 87 8.98 0.41 5.88
CA HIS A 87 7.76 1.08 5.45
C HIS A 87 7.32 0.61 4.08
N VAL A 88 6.26 -0.20 4.09
CA VAL A 88 5.63 -0.73 2.88
C VAL A 88 4.62 0.28 2.33
N LEU A 89 4.64 0.47 1.00
CA LEU A 89 3.75 1.36 0.26
C LEU A 89 3.11 0.62 -0.91
N ALA A 90 1.96 1.11 -1.38
CA ALA A 90 1.45 0.74 -2.69
C ALA A 90 1.90 1.78 -3.72
N ILE A 91 2.45 1.35 -4.84
CA ILE A 91 2.92 2.25 -5.90
C ILE A 91 2.09 2.12 -7.17
N PHE A 92 2.03 3.18 -7.95
CA PHE A 92 1.26 3.23 -9.19
C PHE A 92 1.96 4.10 -10.24
N LYS A 93 1.60 3.94 -11.52
CA LYS A 93 2.09 4.79 -12.62
C LYS A 93 0.98 5.55 -13.30
N VAL A 94 1.21 6.83 -13.56
CA VAL A 94 0.39 7.66 -14.45
C VAL A 94 1.32 8.35 -15.44
N ARG A 95 1.03 8.21 -16.75
CA ARG A 95 1.81 8.83 -17.84
C ARG A 95 3.33 8.59 -17.73
N GLY A 96 3.72 7.36 -17.35
CA GLY A 96 5.12 6.95 -17.22
C GLY A 96 5.80 7.29 -15.90
N CYS A 97 5.16 8.08 -15.04
CA CYS A 97 5.71 8.51 -13.76
C CYS A 97 5.09 7.73 -12.59
N TRP A 98 5.93 7.37 -11.62
CA TRP A 98 5.60 6.69 -10.39
C TRP A 98 5.03 7.66 -9.35
N GLY A 99 3.98 7.22 -8.65
CA GLY A 99 3.48 7.79 -7.41
C GLY A 99 3.29 6.68 -6.36
N ALA A 100 2.93 7.07 -5.14
CA ALA A 100 2.75 6.14 -4.02
C ALA A 100 1.55 6.51 -3.15
N VAL A 101 0.92 5.50 -2.57
CA VAL A 101 -0.13 5.59 -1.55
C VAL A 101 0.37 4.84 -0.32
N ALA A 102 0.24 5.44 0.86
CA ALA A 102 0.75 4.84 2.09
C ALA A 102 0.00 5.28 3.35
N LYS A 103 0.01 4.41 4.36
CA LYS A 103 -0.42 4.72 5.72
C LYS A 103 0.82 4.83 6.60
N SER A 104 0.99 5.93 7.31
CA SER A 104 2.12 6.11 8.23
C SER A 104 1.71 6.95 9.45
N ASN A 105 2.32 6.64 10.59
CA ASN A 105 2.31 7.48 11.79
C ASN A 105 3.10 8.78 11.58
N PHE A 106 4.01 8.82 10.61
CA PHE A 106 4.76 10.00 10.21
C PHE A 106 4.18 10.60 8.91
N SER A 107 3.67 11.84 8.99
CA SER A 107 3.00 12.50 7.86
C SER A 107 3.87 12.64 6.61
N GLY A 108 5.19 12.74 6.76
CA GLY A 108 6.13 12.82 5.64
C GLY A 108 6.17 11.55 4.78
N CYS A 109 5.93 10.38 5.37
CA CYS A 109 6.04 9.08 4.71
C CYS A 109 4.69 8.56 4.16
N ARG A 110 3.86 9.46 3.60
CA ARG A 110 2.57 9.12 2.99
C ARG A 110 2.61 9.26 1.46
N TYR A 111 1.58 9.85 0.87
CA TYR A 111 1.35 9.95 -0.57
C TYR A 111 2.47 10.67 -1.33
N ARG A 112 2.63 10.27 -2.59
CA ARG A 112 3.47 10.93 -3.57
C ARG A 112 2.74 11.05 -4.90
N GLU A 113 2.72 12.27 -5.43
CA GLU A 113 2.20 12.52 -6.77
C GLU A 113 2.99 11.72 -7.82
N PRO A 114 2.35 11.30 -8.93
CA PRO A 114 2.99 10.52 -9.96
C PRO A 114 3.89 11.39 -10.85
N VAL A 115 5.00 11.89 -10.31
CA VAL A 115 5.94 12.79 -10.99
C VAL A 115 7.36 12.21 -11.12
N TYR A 116 7.61 11.04 -10.52
CA TYR A 116 8.94 10.43 -10.45
C TYR A 116 9.16 9.42 -11.59
N ARG A 117 10.20 9.59 -12.42
CA ARG A 117 10.44 8.71 -13.57
C ARG A 117 10.97 7.34 -13.19
N THR A 118 11.69 7.27 -12.08
CA THR A 118 12.33 6.04 -11.59
C THR A 118 11.94 5.75 -10.14
N LEU A 119 12.05 4.48 -9.73
CA LEU A 119 11.86 4.11 -8.32
C LEU A 119 12.90 4.78 -7.42
N ARG A 120 14.11 5.00 -7.93
CA ARG A 120 15.14 5.77 -7.22
C ARG A 120 14.69 7.19 -6.95
N GLU A 121 14.15 7.90 -7.94
CA GLU A 121 13.61 9.25 -7.74
C GLU A 121 12.48 9.25 -6.70
N LEU A 122 11.57 8.28 -6.76
CA LEU A 122 10.51 8.11 -5.77
C LEU A 122 11.11 7.88 -4.37
N ALA A 123 12.13 7.02 -4.22
CA ALA A 123 12.79 6.75 -2.95
C ALA A 123 13.49 8.00 -2.39
N MET A 124 14.15 8.78 -3.25
CA MET A 124 14.79 10.03 -2.85
C MET A 124 13.78 11.05 -2.29
N SER A 125 12.51 11.00 -2.70
CA SER A 125 11.45 11.84 -2.13
C SER A 125 11.08 11.49 -0.68
N TYR A 126 11.47 10.30 -0.20
CA TYR A 126 11.33 9.88 1.19
C TYR A 126 12.65 10.05 1.96
N PHE A 127 13.78 9.85 1.30
CA PHE A 127 15.10 9.74 1.92
C PHE A 127 15.44 10.81 2.96
N ASN A 128 15.27 12.09 2.65
CA ASN A 128 15.66 13.17 3.57
C ASN A 128 14.75 13.32 4.79
N ILE A 129 13.51 12.85 4.68
CA ILE A 129 12.50 12.97 5.74
C ILE A 129 12.28 11.64 6.47
N TYR A 130 12.99 10.58 6.09
CA TYR A 130 12.90 9.28 6.74
C TYR A 130 13.91 9.22 7.89
N PHE A 131 13.42 9.44 9.10
CA PHE A 131 14.22 9.40 10.31
C PHE A 131 13.43 8.82 11.47
N ASN A 132 14.14 8.16 12.39
CA ASN A 132 13.54 7.59 13.59
C ASN A 132 13.27 8.66 14.66
N LEU A 133 12.70 8.25 15.79
CA LEU A 133 12.39 9.17 16.91
C LEU A 133 13.63 9.83 17.55
N ARG A 134 14.85 9.35 17.26
CA ARG A 134 16.11 9.98 17.69
C ARG A 134 16.62 11.03 16.69
N GLY A 135 15.92 11.23 15.56
CA GLY A 135 16.35 12.13 14.49
C GLY A 135 17.43 11.55 13.58
N GLU A 136 17.76 10.28 13.71
CA GLU A 136 18.74 9.61 12.85
C GLU A 136 18.10 9.31 11.49
N ARG A 137 18.82 9.53 10.39
CA ARG A 137 18.34 9.11 9.06
C ARG A 137 18.56 7.61 8.88
N THR A 138 17.48 6.87 8.65
CA THR A 138 17.46 5.41 8.78
C THR A 138 17.22 4.67 7.48
N LEU A 139 16.61 5.30 6.46
CA LEU A 139 16.40 4.66 5.15
C LEU A 139 17.73 4.26 4.50
N ARG A 140 17.85 3.01 4.03
CA ARG A 140 19.08 2.50 3.39
C ARG A 140 18.85 1.92 2.00
N ARG A 141 17.71 1.29 1.78
CA ARG A 141 17.44 0.59 0.52
C ARG A 141 15.94 0.56 0.22
N TYR A 142 15.61 0.13 -0.98
CA TYR A 142 14.24 -0.08 -1.41
C TYR A 142 14.19 -1.36 -2.24
N SER A 143 13.08 -2.10 -2.14
CA SER A 143 12.90 -3.36 -2.85
C SER A 143 12.49 -3.14 -4.31
N GLN A 144 12.44 -4.22 -5.10
CA GLN A 144 11.74 -4.19 -6.38
C GLN A 144 10.23 -4.27 -6.14
N PRO A 145 9.38 -3.68 -7.02
CA PRO A 145 7.94 -3.77 -6.86
C PRO A 145 7.45 -5.22 -6.92
N VAL A 146 6.63 -5.61 -5.94
CA VAL A 146 6.01 -6.93 -5.88
C VAL A 146 4.57 -6.83 -6.36
N ASP A 147 4.24 -7.51 -7.46
CA ASP A 147 2.86 -7.63 -7.95
C ASP A 147 2.09 -8.67 -7.15
N LEU A 148 1.09 -8.22 -6.39
CA LEU A 148 0.27 -9.07 -5.54
C LEU A 148 -0.68 -9.99 -6.32
N SER A 149 -0.81 -9.84 -7.65
CA SER A 149 -1.58 -10.81 -8.45
C SER A 149 -1.03 -12.23 -8.35
N ARG A 150 0.25 -12.38 -7.97
CA ARG A 150 0.88 -13.68 -7.71
C ARG A 150 0.28 -14.45 -6.53
N PHE A 151 -0.48 -13.78 -5.67
CA PHE A 151 -1.12 -14.37 -4.50
C PHE A 151 -2.64 -14.53 -4.67
N ASP A 152 -3.17 -14.34 -5.89
CA ASP A 152 -4.61 -14.36 -6.15
C ASP A 152 -5.25 -15.72 -5.82
N ASP A 153 -4.50 -16.80 -6.02
CA ASP A 153 -4.83 -18.18 -5.62
C ASP A 153 -5.01 -18.34 -4.11
N ARG A 154 -4.41 -17.44 -3.32
CA ARG A 154 -4.51 -17.39 -1.85
C ARG A 154 -5.57 -16.42 -1.34
N HIS A 155 -6.36 -15.82 -2.25
CA HIS A 155 -7.47 -14.91 -1.91
C HIS A 155 -7.07 -13.75 -0.98
N TRP A 156 -5.86 -13.21 -1.14
CA TRP A 156 -5.28 -12.20 -0.23
C TRP A 156 -6.17 -10.97 0.01
N MET A 157 -6.96 -10.55 -0.99
CA MET A 157 -7.84 -9.38 -0.89
C MET A 157 -8.98 -9.56 0.11
N THR A 158 -9.44 -10.79 0.30
CA THR A 158 -10.70 -11.10 1.00
C THR A 158 -10.58 -12.21 2.04
N SER A 159 -9.36 -12.67 2.30
CA SER A 159 -9.08 -13.66 3.34
C SER A 159 -9.59 -13.18 4.70
N GLU A 160 -10.27 -14.08 5.43
CA GLU A 160 -10.64 -13.86 6.82
C GLU A 160 -9.49 -14.19 7.79
N ARG A 161 -8.49 -14.94 7.30
CA ARG A 161 -7.25 -15.29 8.01
C ARG A 161 -6.17 -14.23 7.77
N SER A 162 -5.15 -14.21 8.62
CA SER A 162 -3.97 -13.37 8.40
C SER A 162 -3.27 -13.72 7.07
N ILE A 163 -2.66 -12.72 6.46
CA ILE A 163 -1.98 -12.82 5.16
C ILE A 163 -0.47 -12.58 5.30
N TRP A 164 0.13 -13.14 6.35
CA TRP A 164 1.57 -13.04 6.66
C TRP A 164 2.50 -13.46 5.53
N PHE A 165 2.02 -14.30 4.61
CA PHE A 165 2.77 -14.67 3.42
C PHE A 165 3.10 -13.51 2.47
N ILE A 166 2.42 -12.35 2.59
CA ILE A 166 2.79 -11.15 1.83
C ILE A 166 4.06 -10.53 2.42
N PRO A 167 4.09 -10.08 3.70
CA PRO A 167 5.30 -9.51 4.26
C PRO A 167 6.46 -10.51 4.34
N GLU A 168 6.21 -11.82 4.47
CA GLU A 168 7.26 -12.85 4.41
C GLU A 168 7.92 -12.97 3.02
N TYR A 169 7.28 -12.43 1.97
CA TYR A 169 7.81 -12.42 0.60
C TYR A 169 8.55 -11.12 0.25
N LEU A 170 8.27 -10.02 0.96
CA LEU A 170 8.89 -8.72 0.72
C LEU A 170 10.38 -8.76 1.10
#